data_AF-A0A3D1X7H5-F1
#
_entry.id   AF-A0A3D1X7H5-F1
#
_cell.length_a   1.000
_cell.length_b   1.000
_cell.length_c   1.000
_cell.angle_alpha   90.00
_cell.angle_beta   90.00
_cell.angle_gamma   90.00
#
_symmetry.space_group_name_H-M   'P 1'
#
loop_
_entity.id
_entity.type
_entity.pdbx_description
1 polymer ?
#
loop_
_entity_poly.entity_id
_entity_poly.type
_entity_poly.pdbx_seq_one_letter_code
_entity_poly.pdbx_strand_id
1 'polypeptide(L)'
;MKEPFELNKVLFEAVAACNYEEAERLLNLGADPLGSTDETDADEHLLGELFCEMQDNEALETAFPKFLELFYAHGMDIASRGLPTDDGDNIHPLWMLAFCQTESGLNVLHTMLEHGLDRDSAEVLVDHILMDMEMCDGCEIEDAWWMERTICGLKMLMLTASYPNLLNQSTYIQSCIALEKNDAQMLPQFRNWNNFDYHIDLSTCTNIPHGLRDATLTIRNPKSKKTVWTLSI
;
A
#
# COMPACT_ATOMS: atom_id res chain seq x y z
N MET A 1 -30.73 14.65 9.91
CA MET A 1 -29.39 14.46 9.31
C MET A 1 -28.89 13.17 9.91
N LYS A 2 -28.49 12.16 9.12
CA LYS A 2 -27.80 11.00 9.70
C LYS A 2 -26.49 11.50 10.30
N GLU A 3 -26.06 10.91 11.41
CA GLU A 3 -24.75 11.22 11.98
C GLU A 3 -23.65 10.79 10.97
N PRO A 4 -22.52 11.51 10.87
CA PRO A 4 -21.52 11.24 9.83
C PRO A 4 -21.06 9.77 9.76
N PHE A 5 -20.87 9.10 10.90
CA PHE A 5 -20.47 7.68 10.94
C PHE A 5 -21.55 6.75 10.36
N GLU A 6 -22.84 7.05 10.52
CA GLU A 6 -23.94 6.27 9.92
C GLU A 6 -23.94 6.35 8.39
N LEU A 7 -23.45 7.45 7.81
CA LEU A 7 -23.28 7.54 6.36
C LEU A 7 -22.07 6.74 5.89
N ASN A 8 -20.96 6.82 6.62
CA ASN A 8 -19.73 6.08 6.31
C ASN A 8 -19.96 4.58 6.44
N LYS A 9 -20.63 4.11 7.50
CA LYS A 9 -20.97 2.70 7.67
C LYS A 9 -21.79 2.15 6.50
N VAL A 10 -22.80 2.89 6.04
CA VAL A 10 -23.60 2.47 4.87
C VAL A 10 -22.78 2.54 3.57
N LEU A 11 -21.82 3.48 3.48
CA LEU A 11 -20.88 3.54 2.36
C LEU A 11 -19.97 2.30 2.35
N PHE A 12 -19.42 1.91 3.49
CA PHE A 12 -18.64 0.69 3.65
C PHE A 12 -19.43 -0.53 3.18
N GLU A 13 -20.66 -0.72 3.69
CA GLU A 13 -21.53 -1.84 3.30
C GLU A 13 -21.84 -1.85 1.80
N ALA A 14 -22.10 -0.68 1.22
CA ALA A 14 -22.35 -0.54 -0.22
C ALA A 14 -21.12 -0.92 -1.05
N VAL A 15 -19.93 -0.48 -0.63
CA VAL A 15 -18.68 -0.78 -1.34
C VAL A 15 -18.33 -2.26 -1.19
N ALA A 16 -18.42 -2.83 0.02
CA ALA A 16 -18.19 -4.26 0.27
C ALA A 16 -19.14 -5.16 -0.54
N ALA A 17 -20.38 -4.71 -0.75
CA ALA A 17 -21.36 -5.36 -1.63
C ALA A 17 -21.17 -5.07 -3.13
N CYS A 18 -20.10 -4.36 -3.53
CA CYS A 18 -19.82 -3.92 -4.89
C CYS A 18 -20.95 -3.07 -5.53
N ASN A 19 -21.73 -2.36 -4.72
CA ASN A 19 -22.83 -1.53 -5.18
C ASN A 19 -22.36 -0.11 -5.52
N TYR A 20 -21.89 0.07 -6.75
CA TYR A 20 -21.34 1.33 -7.24
C TYR A 20 -22.34 2.49 -7.21
N GLU A 21 -23.58 2.26 -7.65
CA GLU A 21 -24.62 3.30 -7.71
C GLU A 21 -24.97 3.83 -6.31
N GLU A 22 -25.05 2.92 -5.32
CA GLU A 22 -25.33 3.30 -3.94
C GLU A 22 -24.14 4.02 -3.31
N ALA A 23 -22.91 3.57 -3.56
CA ALA A 23 -21.70 4.26 -3.10
C ALA A 23 -21.64 5.70 -3.63
N GLU A 24 -21.86 5.91 -4.93
CA GLU A 24 -21.90 7.24 -5.54
C GLU A 24 -23.01 8.11 -4.92
N ARG A 25 -24.19 7.54 -4.68
CA ARG A 25 -25.29 8.24 -3.99
C ARG A 25 -24.89 8.68 -2.59
N LEU A 26 -24.19 7.85 -1.83
CA LEU A 26 -23.76 8.14 -0.46
C LEU A 26 -22.66 9.19 -0.41
N LEU A 27 -21.69 9.15 -1.32
CA LEU A 27 -20.69 10.21 -1.47
C LEU A 27 -21.33 11.56 -1.78
N ASN A 28 -22.34 11.59 -2.67
CA ASN A 28 -23.13 12.80 -2.95
C ASN A 28 -23.91 13.33 -1.73
N LEU A 29 -24.20 12.47 -0.74
CA LEU A 29 -24.82 12.86 0.52
C LEU A 29 -23.81 13.30 1.59
N GLY A 30 -22.51 13.23 1.30
CA GLY A 30 -21.43 13.63 2.20
C GLY A 30 -20.87 12.49 3.06
N ALA A 31 -21.03 11.23 2.65
CA ALA A 31 -20.21 10.16 3.22
C ALA A 31 -18.72 10.44 2.90
N ASP A 32 -17.86 10.20 3.88
CA ASP A 32 -16.42 10.46 3.81
C ASP A 32 -15.66 9.12 3.77
N PRO A 33 -14.99 8.78 2.66
CA PRO A 33 -14.16 7.58 2.57
C PRO A 33 -13.01 7.52 3.57
N LEU A 34 -12.60 8.66 4.12
CA LEU A 34 -11.54 8.77 5.13
C LEU A 34 -12.11 8.92 6.55
N GLY A 35 -13.43 8.94 6.71
CA GLY A 35 -14.08 8.97 8.01
C GLY A 35 -14.23 7.59 8.64
N SER A 36 -14.50 7.57 9.94
CA SER A 36 -14.79 6.36 10.70
C SER A 36 -16.19 5.80 10.41
N THR A 37 -16.36 4.48 10.55
CA THR A 37 -17.65 3.78 10.52
C THR A 37 -18.22 3.53 11.93
N ASP A 38 -17.42 3.74 12.96
CA ASP A 38 -17.76 3.58 14.38
C ASP A 38 -17.95 4.95 15.07
N GLU A 39 -18.98 5.08 15.88
CA GLU A 39 -19.24 6.28 16.68
C GLU A 39 -18.25 6.47 17.84
N THR A 40 -17.59 5.38 18.25
CA THR A 40 -16.71 5.29 19.42
C THR A 40 -15.23 5.21 19.07
N ASP A 41 -14.90 4.88 17.82
CA ASP A 41 -13.54 4.81 17.32
C ASP A 41 -13.33 5.83 16.21
N ALA A 42 -12.89 7.04 16.59
CA ALA A 42 -12.64 8.11 15.63
C ALA A 42 -11.34 7.90 14.81
N ASP A 43 -10.49 6.95 15.21
CA ASP A 43 -9.22 6.65 14.57
C ASP A 43 -9.34 5.53 13.51
N GLU A 44 -10.45 4.80 13.49
CA GLU A 44 -10.84 3.93 12.38
C GLU A 44 -11.04 4.75 11.10
N HIS A 45 -10.57 4.21 9.97
CA HIS A 45 -10.86 4.75 8.66
C HIS A 45 -11.57 3.71 7.80
N LEU A 46 -12.72 4.09 7.23
CA LEU A 46 -13.46 3.29 6.27
C LEU A 46 -12.56 2.75 5.15
N LEU A 47 -11.68 3.59 4.59
CA LEU A 47 -10.74 3.16 3.55
C LEU A 47 -9.76 2.07 4.04
N GLY A 48 -9.29 2.18 5.28
CA GLY A 48 -8.43 1.19 5.92
C GLY A 48 -9.14 -0.16 6.06
N GLU A 49 -10.37 -0.14 6.57
CA GLU A 49 -11.21 -1.34 6.70
C GLU A 49 -11.52 -1.98 5.34
N LEU A 50 -11.74 -1.18 4.30
CA LEU A 50 -11.94 -1.72 2.95
C LEU A 50 -10.70 -2.41 2.38
N PHE A 51 -9.49 -1.98 2.75
CA PHE A 51 -8.26 -2.71 2.41
C PHE A 51 -8.24 -4.09 3.10
N CYS A 52 -8.70 -4.18 4.35
CA CYS A 52 -8.84 -5.45 5.05
C CYS A 52 -9.90 -6.34 4.38
N GLU A 53 -11.11 -5.80 4.15
CA GLU A 53 -12.24 -6.51 3.56
C GLU A 53 -11.93 -7.09 2.17
N MET A 54 -11.18 -6.37 1.34
CA MET A 54 -10.86 -6.85 -0.02
C MET A 54 -9.94 -8.08 -0.02
N GLN A 55 -9.24 -8.39 1.09
CA GLN A 55 -8.39 -9.58 1.15
C GLN A 55 -9.19 -10.88 1.20
N ASP A 56 -10.43 -10.82 1.70
CA ASP A 56 -11.32 -11.98 1.84
C ASP A 56 -12.52 -11.96 0.85
N ASN A 57 -12.57 -10.95 -0.04
CA ASN A 57 -13.69 -10.70 -0.95
C ASN A 57 -13.20 -10.47 -2.38
N GLU A 58 -13.10 -11.55 -3.18
CA GLU A 58 -12.61 -11.53 -4.58
C GLU A 58 -13.40 -10.56 -5.50
N ALA A 59 -14.70 -10.38 -5.24
CA ALA A 59 -15.54 -9.48 -6.00
C ALA A 59 -15.16 -8.02 -5.72
N LEU A 60 -14.99 -7.68 -4.44
CA LEU A 60 -14.51 -6.38 -4.02
C LEU A 60 -13.10 -6.12 -4.52
N GLU A 61 -12.19 -7.08 -4.34
CA GLU A 61 -10.81 -7.04 -4.81
C GLU A 61 -10.71 -6.57 -6.27
N THR A 62 -11.54 -7.16 -7.14
CA THR A 62 -11.58 -6.81 -8.57
C THR A 62 -12.18 -5.42 -8.82
N ALA A 63 -13.21 -5.04 -8.06
CA ALA A 63 -13.94 -3.80 -8.24
C ALA A 63 -13.28 -2.57 -7.58
N PHE A 64 -12.41 -2.79 -6.59
CA PHE A 64 -11.94 -1.76 -5.67
C PHE A 64 -11.21 -0.58 -6.32
N PRO A 65 -10.33 -0.77 -7.34
CA PRO A 65 -9.74 0.34 -8.07
C PRO A 65 -10.78 1.34 -8.61
N LYS A 66 -11.93 0.86 -9.08
CA LYS A 66 -13.01 1.71 -9.57
C LYS A 66 -13.71 2.49 -8.45
N PHE A 67 -13.79 1.93 -7.25
CA PHE A 67 -14.29 2.64 -6.07
C PHE A 67 -13.30 3.70 -5.60
N LEU A 68 -11.99 3.45 -5.65
CA LEU A 68 -10.99 4.47 -5.39
C LEU A 68 -11.10 5.65 -6.36
N GLU A 69 -11.20 5.37 -7.67
CA GLU A 69 -11.45 6.41 -8.69
C GLU A 69 -12.70 7.24 -8.37
N LEU A 70 -13.77 6.57 -7.91
CA LEU A 70 -14.99 7.24 -7.47
C LEU A 70 -14.72 8.14 -6.25
N PHE A 71 -14.01 7.65 -5.24
CA PHE A 71 -13.67 8.44 -4.05
C PHE A 71 -12.87 9.69 -4.41
N TYR A 72 -11.86 9.57 -5.27
CA TYR A 72 -11.09 10.71 -5.77
C TYR A 72 -11.96 11.68 -6.58
N ALA A 73 -12.85 11.18 -7.44
CA ALA A 73 -13.80 12.01 -8.19
C ALA A 73 -14.75 12.81 -7.27
N HIS A 74 -15.01 12.30 -6.06
CA HIS A 74 -15.79 12.95 -5.02
C HIS A 74 -14.96 13.75 -4.01
N GLY A 75 -13.67 14.00 -4.31
CA GLY A 75 -12.83 14.90 -3.53
C GLY A 75 -12.12 14.27 -2.34
N MET A 76 -12.03 12.93 -2.29
CA MET A 76 -11.11 12.27 -1.35
C MET A 76 -9.69 12.78 -1.59
N ASP A 77 -9.08 13.31 -0.54
CA ASP A 77 -7.68 13.72 -0.52
C ASP A 77 -7.04 13.15 0.75
N ILE A 78 -6.22 12.10 0.56
CA ILE A 78 -5.57 11.34 1.64
C ILE A 78 -4.58 12.24 2.42
N ALA A 79 -3.97 13.21 1.75
CA ALA A 79 -3.08 14.18 2.40
C ALA A 79 -3.86 15.12 3.33
N SER A 80 -5.12 15.39 2.99
CA SER A 80 -6.03 16.25 3.76
C SER A 80 -6.81 15.52 4.85
N ARG A 81 -6.58 14.21 5.05
CA ARG A 81 -7.24 13.44 6.12
C ARG A 81 -7.21 14.31 7.38
N GLY A 82 -8.39 14.64 7.89
CA GLY A 82 -8.50 15.59 8.99
C GLY A 82 -7.71 15.05 10.17
N LEU A 83 -6.48 15.52 10.37
CA LEU A 83 -5.69 15.20 11.54
C LEU A 83 -6.14 16.14 12.66
N PRO A 84 -6.87 15.62 13.65
CA PRO A 84 -6.64 15.98 15.04
C PRO A 84 -6.56 14.67 15.86
N THR A 85 -5.63 14.43 16.77
CA THR A 85 -5.11 15.30 17.82
C THR A 85 -3.72 14.81 18.30
N ASP A 86 -3.14 15.52 19.27
CA ASP A 86 -1.80 15.43 19.85
C ASP A 86 -1.38 14.06 20.46
N ASP A 87 -2.10 12.98 20.16
CA ASP A 87 -1.99 11.63 20.73
C ASP A 87 -1.07 10.72 19.90
N GLY A 88 -1.01 10.93 18.59
CA GLY A 88 -0.16 10.16 17.66
C GLY A 88 -0.69 8.78 17.23
N ASP A 89 -1.89 8.39 17.65
CA ASP A 89 -2.45 7.03 17.46
C ASP A 89 -3.40 6.87 16.26
N ASN A 90 -3.62 7.93 15.46
CA ASN A 90 -4.45 7.83 14.25
C ASN A 90 -3.74 7.00 13.16
N ILE A 91 -4.18 5.76 12.95
CA ILE A 91 -3.54 4.82 12.02
C ILE A 91 -3.84 5.23 10.59
N HIS A 92 -2.83 5.75 9.90
CA HIS A 92 -2.93 6.12 8.49
C HIS A 92 -3.52 4.95 7.64
N PRO A 93 -4.49 5.18 6.73
CA PRO A 93 -5.07 4.09 5.93
C PRO A 93 -4.05 3.26 5.15
N LEU A 94 -2.94 3.88 4.71
CA LEU A 94 -1.86 3.21 4.01
C LEU A 94 -1.04 2.28 4.89
N TRP A 95 -1.12 2.42 6.21
CA TRP A 95 -0.65 1.41 7.14
C TRP A 95 -1.39 0.09 6.91
N MET A 96 -2.71 0.12 6.73
CA MET A 96 -3.50 -1.08 6.41
C MET A 96 -3.23 -1.61 5.00
N LEU A 97 -3.00 -0.72 4.02
CA LEU A 97 -2.61 -1.14 2.67
C LEU A 97 -1.29 -1.94 2.67
N ALA A 98 -0.37 -1.67 3.60
CA ALA A 98 0.89 -2.41 3.71
C ALA A 98 0.68 -3.90 4.00
N PHE A 99 -0.43 -4.29 4.63
CA PHE A 99 -0.79 -5.69 4.84
C PHE A 99 -1.34 -6.37 3.58
N CYS A 100 -1.75 -5.59 2.58
CA CYS A 100 -2.29 -6.09 1.32
C CYS A 100 -1.19 -6.41 0.31
N GLN A 101 -0.16 -7.17 0.71
CA GLN A 101 0.96 -7.53 -0.17
C GLN A 101 0.57 -8.59 -1.20
N THR A 102 -0.36 -8.26 -2.09
CA THR A 102 -0.92 -9.10 -3.15
C THR A 102 -0.94 -8.33 -4.47
N GLU A 103 -1.29 -9.02 -5.57
CA GLU A 103 -1.51 -8.35 -6.86
C GLU A 103 -2.57 -7.25 -6.77
N SER A 104 -3.57 -7.43 -5.91
CA SER A 104 -4.65 -6.46 -5.76
C SER A 104 -4.25 -5.27 -4.92
N GLY A 105 -3.46 -5.44 -3.85
CA GLY A 105 -2.83 -4.31 -3.18
C GLY A 105 -1.91 -3.51 -4.10
N LEU A 106 -1.21 -4.18 -5.04
CA LEU A 106 -0.44 -3.49 -6.09
C LEU A 106 -1.33 -2.68 -7.03
N ASN A 107 -2.46 -3.21 -7.49
CA ASN A 107 -3.40 -2.49 -8.34
C ASN A 107 -4.04 -1.28 -7.62
N VAL A 108 -4.35 -1.45 -6.33
CA VAL A 108 -4.85 -0.40 -5.45
C VAL A 108 -3.81 0.71 -5.30
N LEU A 109 -2.58 0.36 -4.92
CA LEU A 109 -1.47 1.30 -4.83
C LEU A 109 -1.22 2.02 -6.16
N HIS A 110 -1.23 1.29 -7.28
CA HIS A 110 -1.09 1.88 -8.61
C HIS A 110 -2.16 2.94 -8.84
N THR A 111 -3.42 2.63 -8.55
CA THR A 111 -4.55 3.54 -8.73
C THR A 111 -4.36 4.81 -7.90
N MET A 112 -3.93 4.68 -6.64
CA MET A 112 -3.66 5.82 -5.76
C MET A 112 -2.50 6.68 -6.27
N LEU A 113 -1.42 6.06 -6.77
CA LEU A 113 -0.28 6.78 -7.33
C LEU A 113 -0.65 7.55 -8.62
N GLU A 114 -1.48 6.96 -9.49
CA GLU A 114 -2.01 7.63 -10.69
C GLU A 114 -2.93 8.80 -10.34
N HIS A 115 -3.56 8.78 -9.15
CA HIS A 115 -4.41 9.87 -8.63
C HIS A 115 -3.66 10.84 -7.71
N GLY A 116 -2.33 10.76 -7.67
CA GLY A 116 -1.50 11.76 -7.01
C GLY A 116 -1.31 11.55 -5.51
N LEU A 117 -1.22 10.29 -5.06
CA LEU A 117 -0.80 9.95 -3.70
C LEU A 117 0.40 10.80 -3.26
N ASP A 118 0.27 11.44 -2.10
CA ASP A 118 1.28 12.35 -1.59
C ASP A 118 2.48 11.61 -0.99
N ARG A 119 3.56 12.37 -0.78
CA ARG A 119 4.82 11.87 -0.24
C ARG A 119 4.65 11.25 1.14
N ASP A 120 3.99 11.93 2.07
CA ASP A 120 3.97 11.52 3.48
C ASP A 120 3.19 10.23 3.64
N SER A 121 2.07 10.12 2.94
CA SER A 121 1.27 8.90 2.88
C SER A 121 2.04 7.72 2.29
N ALA A 122 2.82 7.95 1.22
CA ALA A 122 3.65 6.90 0.64
C ALA A 122 4.86 6.51 1.51
N GLU A 123 5.44 7.45 2.26
CA GLU A 123 6.50 7.13 3.23
C GLU A 123 5.97 6.22 4.33
N VAL A 124 4.74 6.45 4.83
CA VAL A 124 4.09 5.56 5.82
C VAL A 124 3.92 4.14 5.29
N LEU A 125 3.45 3.99 4.04
CA LEU A 125 3.35 2.68 3.40
C LEU A 125 4.71 1.98 3.31
N VAL A 126 5.72 2.70 2.82
CA VAL A 126 7.07 2.14 2.63
C VAL A 126 7.70 1.75 3.96
N ASP A 127 7.55 2.58 4.98
CA ASP A 127 8.08 2.33 6.32
C ASP A 127 7.50 1.06 6.91
N HIS A 128 6.17 0.91 6.84
CA HIS A 128 5.51 -0.28 7.36
C HIS A 128 5.92 -1.56 6.61
N ILE A 129 5.96 -1.52 5.27
CA ILE A 129 6.43 -2.67 4.45
C ILE A 129 7.83 -3.09 4.87
N LEU A 130 8.75 -2.13 5.03
CA LEU A 130 10.14 -2.43 5.38
C LEU A 130 10.28 -2.90 6.82
N MET A 131 9.51 -2.33 7.75
CA MET A 131 9.47 -2.77 9.14
C MET A 131 9.04 -4.24 9.26
N ASP A 132 7.97 -4.63 8.56
CA ASP A 132 7.51 -6.03 8.52
C ASP A 132 8.54 -6.97 7.88
N MET A 133 9.26 -6.50 6.87
CA MET A 133 10.35 -7.26 6.27
C MET A 133 11.53 -7.43 7.23
N GLU A 134 11.92 -6.38 7.96
CA GLU A 134 13.05 -6.43 8.89
C GLU A 134 12.74 -7.29 10.12
N MET A 135 11.52 -7.14 10.66
CA MET A 135 11.06 -7.71 11.93
C MET A 135 9.66 -8.32 11.76
N CYS A 136 9.60 -9.64 11.57
CA CYS A 136 8.37 -10.40 11.45
C CYS A 136 8.27 -11.41 12.62
N ASP A 137 7.75 -10.96 13.75
CA ASP A 137 7.51 -11.81 14.92
C ASP A 137 6.39 -12.81 14.63
N GLY A 138 6.71 -14.11 14.70
CA GLY A 138 5.75 -15.20 14.45
C GLY A 138 5.67 -15.67 12.99
N CYS A 139 6.51 -15.14 12.12
CA CYS A 139 6.60 -15.56 10.72
C CYS A 139 7.62 -16.69 10.54
N GLU A 140 7.33 -17.63 9.65
CA GLU A 140 8.30 -18.60 9.17
C GLU A 140 8.82 -18.08 7.82
N ILE A 141 9.96 -17.38 7.77
CA ILE A 141 10.43 -16.75 6.52
C ILE A 141 10.77 -17.74 5.39
N GLU A 142 10.85 -19.03 5.69
CA GLU A 142 11.00 -20.11 4.71
C GLU A 142 9.65 -20.56 4.13
N ASP A 143 8.53 -20.12 4.70
CA ASP A 143 7.20 -20.39 4.19
C ASP A 143 6.98 -19.70 2.83
N ALA A 144 6.41 -20.46 1.89
CA ALA A 144 6.24 -20.00 0.53
C ALA A 144 5.23 -18.84 0.44
N TRP A 145 4.18 -18.88 1.27
CA TRP A 145 3.17 -17.82 1.32
C TRP A 145 3.79 -16.53 1.88
N TRP A 146 4.59 -16.63 2.94
CA TRP A 146 5.32 -15.48 3.48
C TRP A 146 6.28 -14.86 2.45
N MET A 147 7.07 -15.69 1.77
CA MET A 147 8.01 -15.23 0.74
C MET A 147 7.30 -14.57 -0.44
N GLU A 148 6.15 -15.09 -0.86
CA GLU A 148 5.33 -14.50 -1.92
C GLU A 148 4.78 -13.10 -1.52
N ARG A 149 4.28 -12.98 -0.29
CA ARG A 149 3.80 -11.70 0.27
C ARG A 149 4.95 -10.68 0.33
N THR A 150 6.10 -11.09 0.87
CA THR A 150 7.30 -10.25 0.91
C THR A 150 7.73 -9.78 -0.50
N ILE A 151 7.72 -10.65 -1.50
CA ILE A 151 8.01 -10.25 -2.89
C ILE A 151 7.00 -9.21 -3.37
N CYS A 152 5.72 -9.33 -3.03
CA CYS A 152 4.72 -8.31 -3.37
C CYS A 152 4.96 -6.99 -2.63
N GLY A 153 5.37 -7.01 -1.36
CA GLY A 153 5.82 -5.81 -0.65
C GLY A 153 6.97 -5.11 -1.37
N LEU A 154 7.94 -5.87 -1.93
CA LEU A 154 9.03 -5.30 -2.73
C LEU A 154 8.55 -4.71 -4.04
N LYS A 155 7.56 -5.35 -4.69
CA LYS A 155 6.90 -4.77 -5.86
C LYS A 155 6.22 -3.44 -5.50
N MET A 156 5.55 -3.36 -4.35
CA MET A 156 4.87 -2.14 -3.89
C MET A 156 5.88 -1.02 -3.62
N LEU A 157 6.98 -1.31 -2.93
CA LEU A 157 8.10 -0.37 -2.73
C LEU A 157 8.61 0.20 -4.07
N MET A 158 8.92 -0.67 -5.02
CA MET A 158 9.46 -0.25 -6.32
C MET A 158 8.42 0.45 -7.19
N LEU A 159 7.14 0.09 -7.06
CA LEU A 159 6.03 0.79 -7.70
C LEU A 159 5.93 2.22 -7.17
N THR A 160 5.94 2.42 -5.84
CA THR A 160 5.97 3.76 -5.22
C THR A 160 7.15 4.59 -5.72
N ALA A 161 8.35 4.02 -5.71
CA ALA A 161 9.55 4.72 -6.18
C ALA A 161 9.56 5.02 -7.69
N SER A 162 8.69 4.39 -8.48
CA SER A 162 8.61 4.62 -9.93
C SER A 162 7.90 5.94 -10.32
N TYR A 163 7.39 6.70 -9.35
CA TYR A 163 6.70 7.98 -9.57
C TYR A 163 7.63 9.16 -9.21
N PRO A 164 8.16 9.89 -10.21
CA PRO A 164 9.17 10.93 -9.97
C PRO A 164 8.67 12.08 -9.09
N ASN A 165 7.39 12.45 -9.18
CA ASN A 165 6.81 13.53 -8.38
C ASN A 165 6.91 13.25 -6.88
N LEU A 166 6.83 11.97 -6.51
CA LEU A 166 6.91 11.49 -5.14
C LEU A 166 8.38 11.25 -4.75
N LEU A 167 9.10 10.45 -5.56
CA LEU A 167 10.48 10.09 -5.28
C LEU A 167 11.39 11.31 -5.13
N ASN A 168 11.24 12.34 -5.97
CA ASN A 168 12.07 13.54 -5.92
C ASN A 168 11.91 14.34 -4.62
N GLN A 169 10.82 14.12 -3.87
CA GLN A 169 10.51 14.82 -2.62
C GLN A 169 10.82 14.00 -1.37
N SER A 170 11.13 12.71 -1.52
CA SER A 170 11.39 11.78 -0.42
C SER A 170 12.84 11.29 -0.44
N THR A 171 13.69 11.89 0.39
CA THR A 171 15.04 11.33 0.63
C THR A 171 14.99 9.98 1.34
N TYR A 172 13.92 9.73 2.11
CA TYR A 172 13.68 8.46 2.79
C TYR A 172 13.51 7.32 1.77
N ILE A 173 12.53 7.42 0.88
CA ILE A 173 12.28 6.39 -0.15
C ILE A 173 13.50 6.21 -1.05
N GLN A 174 14.18 7.31 -1.45
CA GLN A 174 15.43 7.23 -2.22
C GLN A 174 16.49 6.37 -1.51
N SER A 175 16.62 6.51 -0.18
CA SER A 175 17.52 5.70 0.63
C SER A 175 17.06 4.24 0.71
N CYS A 176 15.79 3.99 0.97
CA CYS A 176 15.20 2.65 1.07
C CYS A 176 15.44 1.80 -0.19
N ILE A 177 15.36 2.40 -1.38
CA ILE A 177 15.63 1.70 -2.64
C ILE A 177 17.10 1.73 -3.06
N ALA A 178 18.00 2.25 -2.23
CA ALA A 178 19.41 2.44 -2.54
C ALA A 178 19.64 3.16 -3.89
N LEU A 179 18.91 4.26 -4.13
CA LEU A 179 18.87 4.95 -5.43
C LEU A 179 20.27 5.29 -5.96
N GLU A 180 21.16 5.79 -5.12
CA GLU A 180 22.52 6.18 -5.51
C GLU A 180 23.39 5.03 -6.03
N LYS A 181 23.03 3.78 -5.71
CA LYS A 181 23.76 2.57 -6.10
C LYS A 181 23.18 1.91 -7.36
N ASN A 182 22.06 2.44 -7.88
CA ASN A 182 21.29 1.82 -8.94
C ASN A 182 21.04 2.78 -10.12
N ASP A 183 20.64 2.23 -11.26
CA ASP A 183 20.34 3.03 -12.45
C ASP A 183 18.91 3.60 -12.37
N ALA A 184 18.80 4.87 -12.00
CA ALA A 184 17.52 5.59 -11.90
C ALA A 184 16.68 5.55 -13.19
N GLN A 185 17.28 5.31 -14.37
CA GLN A 185 16.53 5.16 -15.63
C GLN A 185 15.66 3.90 -15.66
N MET A 186 15.92 2.93 -14.78
CA MET A 186 15.10 1.73 -14.64
C MET A 186 13.79 1.99 -13.89
N LEU A 187 13.71 3.04 -13.07
CA LEU A 187 12.58 3.27 -12.15
C LEU A 187 11.20 3.26 -12.84
N PRO A 188 10.98 3.98 -13.96
CA PRO A 188 9.67 3.98 -14.60
C PRO A 188 9.20 2.60 -15.08
N GLN A 189 10.14 1.66 -15.30
CA GLN A 189 9.80 0.32 -15.78
C GLN A 189 9.13 -0.53 -14.69
N PHE A 190 9.39 -0.25 -13.40
CA PHE A 190 8.79 -0.98 -12.27
C PHE A 190 7.28 -0.77 -12.12
N ARG A 191 6.67 0.19 -12.86
CA ARG A 191 5.21 0.26 -13.01
C ARG A 191 4.60 -0.99 -13.63
N ASN A 192 5.40 -1.74 -14.38
CA ASN A 192 5.04 -3.05 -14.89
C ASN A 192 5.79 -4.12 -14.07
N TRP A 193 5.47 -4.23 -12.77
CA TRP A 193 6.19 -5.07 -11.81
C TRP A 193 6.32 -6.54 -12.24
N ASN A 194 5.35 -7.08 -12.98
CA ASN A 194 5.38 -8.46 -13.49
C ASN A 194 6.41 -8.70 -14.63
N ASN A 195 7.09 -7.65 -15.10
CA ASN A 195 8.19 -7.78 -16.06
C ASN A 195 9.55 -8.09 -15.41
N PHE A 196 9.60 -8.36 -14.10
CA PHE A 196 10.82 -8.58 -13.34
C PHE A 196 10.78 -9.84 -12.49
N ASP A 197 11.95 -10.46 -12.31
CA ASP A 197 12.16 -11.53 -11.33
C ASP A 197 12.71 -10.91 -10.03
N TYR A 198 12.08 -11.18 -8.89
CA TYR A 198 12.50 -10.70 -7.57
C TYR A 198 13.14 -11.85 -6.79
N HIS A 199 14.29 -11.57 -6.18
CA HIS A 199 15.04 -12.57 -5.43
C HIS A 199 15.54 -12.02 -4.11
N ILE A 200 15.35 -12.81 -3.06
CA ILE A 200 15.82 -12.54 -1.70
C ILE A 200 16.96 -13.51 -1.39
N ASP A 201 18.14 -12.97 -1.12
CA ASP A 201 19.29 -13.74 -0.67
C ASP A 201 19.32 -13.75 0.87
N LEU A 202 18.95 -14.90 1.44
CA LEU A 202 18.92 -15.12 2.88
C LEU A 202 20.32 -15.38 3.47
N SER A 203 21.35 -15.60 2.65
CA SER A 203 22.69 -15.94 3.15
C SER A 203 23.36 -14.81 3.94
N THR A 204 22.90 -13.57 3.76
CA THR A 204 23.37 -12.40 4.50
C THR A 204 22.46 -12.01 5.65
N CYS A 205 21.32 -12.68 5.82
CA CYS A 205 20.30 -12.32 6.80
C CYS A 205 20.73 -12.65 8.23
N THR A 206 20.58 -11.69 9.15
CA THR A 206 21.01 -11.82 10.55
C THR A 206 19.86 -12.06 11.53
N ASN A 207 18.61 -11.98 11.07
CA ASN A 207 17.42 -12.10 11.91
C ASN A 207 16.53 -13.31 11.56
N ILE A 208 17.09 -14.40 11.04
CA ILE A 208 16.33 -15.63 10.76
C ILE A 208 15.93 -16.35 12.06
N PRO A 209 14.69 -16.84 12.23
CA PRO A 209 13.56 -16.80 11.28
C PRO A 209 12.64 -15.58 11.43
N HIS A 210 12.99 -14.59 12.25
CA HIS A 210 12.16 -13.48 12.67
C HIS A 210 12.19 -12.26 11.74
N GLY A 211 12.68 -12.39 10.50
CA GLY A 211 12.73 -11.30 9.53
C GLY A 211 13.95 -11.37 8.59
N LEU A 212 14.09 -10.34 7.76
CA LEU A 212 15.05 -10.23 6.66
C LEU A 212 16.15 -9.19 6.89
N ARG A 213 16.41 -8.78 8.13
CA ARG A 213 17.51 -7.85 8.43
C ARG A 213 18.81 -8.28 7.75
N ASP A 214 19.45 -7.37 7.04
CA ASP A 214 20.67 -7.54 6.25
C ASP A 214 20.53 -8.44 5.01
N ALA A 215 19.32 -8.89 4.65
CA ALA A 215 19.09 -9.67 3.43
C ALA A 215 19.38 -8.81 2.18
N THR A 216 20.03 -9.42 1.18
CA THR A 216 20.25 -8.75 -0.10
C THR A 216 19.11 -9.07 -1.05
N LEU A 217 18.52 -8.05 -1.63
CA LEU A 217 17.41 -8.16 -2.57
C LEU A 217 17.90 -7.79 -3.96
N THR A 218 17.61 -8.65 -4.95
CA THR A 218 17.97 -8.39 -6.35
C THR A 218 16.75 -8.50 -7.24
N ILE A 219 16.59 -7.51 -8.12
CA ILE A 219 15.57 -7.50 -9.16
C ILE A 219 16.26 -7.72 -10.49
N ARG A 220 15.75 -8.65 -11.31
CA ARG A 220 16.40 -9.11 -12.54
C ARG A 220 15.47 -9.00 -13.72
N ASN A 221 16.06 -8.80 -14.89
CA ASN A 221 15.35 -8.99 -16.14
C ASN A 221 15.07 -10.50 -16.34
N PRO A 222 13.83 -10.94 -16.54
CA PRO A 222 13.49 -12.37 -16.59
C PRO A 222 14.13 -13.10 -17.77
N LYS A 223 14.39 -12.41 -18.89
CA LYS A 223 14.95 -13.00 -20.10
C LYS A 223 16.47 -13.09 -20.06
N SER A 224 17.14 -11.99 -19.73
CA SER A 224 18.61 -11.94 -19.73
C SER A 224 19.23 -12.41 -18.41
N LYS A 225 18.43 -12.54 -17.35
CA LYS A 225 18.85 -12.83 -15.97
C LYS A 225 19.83 -11.81 -15.38
N LYS A 226 20.03 -10.68 -16.06
CA LYS A 226 20.86 -9.58 -15.59
C LYS A 226 20.14 -8.87 -14.43
N THR A 227 20.87 -8.64 -13.34
CA THR A 227 20.44 -7.76 -12.25
C THR A 227 20.28 -6.34 -12.77
N VAL A 228 19.10 -5.76 -12.52
CA VAL A 228 18.76 -4.38 -12.86
C VAL A 228 18.64 -3.49 -11.62
N TRP A 229 18.44 -4.09 -10.44
CA TRP A 229 18.38 -3.39 -9.18
C TRP A 229 18.89 -4.27 -8.04
N THR A 230 19.56 -3.66 -7.07
CA THR A 230 19.96 -4.29 -5.81
C THR A 230 19.70 -3.34 -4.65
N LEU A 231 19.07 -3.85 -3.59
CA LEU A 231 18.94 -3.15 -2.31
C LEU A 231 19.09 -4.14 -1.15
N SER A 232 19.11 -3.63 0.08
CA SER A 232 19.19 -4.45 1.30
C SER A 232 18.10 -3.98 2.25
N ILE A 233 17.59 -4.92 3.05
CA ILE A 233 16.71 -4.62 4.19
C ILE A 233 17.59 -4.30 5.40
#